data_AF-A0A357VM90-F1
#
_entry.id   AF-A0A357VM90-F1
#
_cell.length_a   1.000
_cell.length_b   1.000
_cell.length_c   1.000
_cell.angle_alpha   90.00
_cell.angle_beta   90.00
_cell.angle_gamma   90.00
#
_symmetry.space_group_name_H-M   'P 1'
#
loop_
_entity.id
_entity.type
_entity.pdbx_description
1 polymer ?
#
loop_
_entity_poly.entity_id
_entity_poly.type
_entity_poly.pdbx_seq_one_letter_code
_entity_poly.pdbx_strand_id
1 'polypeptide(L)' 'SAAEWPEEIDIARAQAAKERAEEKLRQKRNKQEYIAAEAALKRALMRLKIASKYQEM' A
#
# COMPACT_ATOMS: atom_id res chain seq x y z
N SER A 1 -3.48 14.97 3.33
CA SER A 1 -4.71 14.16 3.42
C SER A 1 -4.83 13.37 2.14
N ALA A 2 -5.01 12.05 2.21
CA ALA A 2 -5.26 11.21 1.02
C ALA A 2 -6.38 10.23 1.41
N ALA A 3 -7.57 10.78 1.62
CA ALA A 3 -8.79 9.98 1.64
C ALA A 3 -9.20 9.83 0.17
N GLU A 4 -9.21 8.59 -0.31
CA GLU A 4 -9.63 8.20 -1.66
C GLU A 4 -10.97 7.46 -1.51
N TRP A 5 -11.93 7.70 -2.40
CA TRP A 5 -13.16 6.91 -2.44
C TRP A 5 -12.87 5.49 -2.97
N PRO A 6 -13.56 4.44 -2.51
CA PRO A 6 -13.35 3.06 -2.98
C PRO A 6 -13.34 2.91 -4.51
N GLU A 7 -14.24 3.63 -5.18
CA GLU A 7 -14.39 3.69 -6.65
C GLU A 7 -13.24 4.42 -7.36
N GLU A 8 -12.51 5.29 -6.65
CA GLU A 8 -11.37 6.04 -7.18
C GLU A 8 -10.01 5.37 -6.88
N ILE A 9 -10.02 4.22 -6.19
CA ILE A 9 -8.78 3.51 -5.86
C ILE A 9 -8.15 2.97 -7.14
N ASP A 10 -7.05 3.59 -7.56
CA ASP A 10 -6.18 3.07 -8.60
C ASP A 10 -5.43 1.82 -8.08
N ILE A 11 -5.90 0.66 -8.53
CA ILE A 11 -5.34 -0.67 -8.19
C ILE A 11 -3.88 -0.78 -8.63
N ALA A 12 -3.53 -0.30 -9.83
CA ALA A 12 -2.18 -0.39 -10.36
C ALA A 12 -1.22 0.45 -9.52
N ARG A 13 -1.63 1.64 -9.12
CA ARG A 13 -0.87 2.50 -8.20
C ARG A 13 -0.71 1.86 -6.82
N ALA A 14 -1.75 1.23 -6.29
CA ALA A 14 -1.69 0.53 -5.01
C ALA A 14 -0.75 -0.68 -5.07
N GLN A 15 -0.77 -1.44 -6.17
CA GLN A 15 0.14 -2.57 -6.42
C GLN A 15 1.60 -2.11 -6.50
N ALA A 16 1.88 -1.06 -7.29
CA ALA A 16 3.21 -0.49 -7.39
C ALA A 16 3.71 0.12 -6.06
N ALA A 17 2.81 0.61 -5.20
CA ALA A 17 3.15 1.06 -3.86
C ALA A 17 3.49 -0.11 -2.92
N LYS A 18 2.78 -1.24 -3.05
CA LYS A 18 3.06 -2.48 -2.33
C LYS A 18 4.46 -3.00 -2.68
N GLU A 19 4.75 -3.19 -3.97
CA GLU A 19 6.05 -3.70 -4.43
C GLU A 19 7.21 -2.82 -3.97
N ARG A 20 7.08 -1.49 -4.09
CA ARG A 20 8.11 -0.56 -3.60
C ARG A 20 8.31 -0.65 -2.08
N ALA A 21 7.25 -0.87 -1.31
CA ALA A 21 7.35 -1.01 0.14
C ALA A 21 8.00 -2.35 0.52
N GLU A 22 7.71 -3.43 -0.19
CA GLU A 22 8.36 -4.74 -0.02
C GLU A 22 9.85 -4.68 -0.36
N GLU A 23 10.21 -4.03 -1.47
CA GLU A 23 11.61 -3.81 -1.87
C GLU A 23 12.37 -3.02 -0.80
N LYS A 24 11.77 -1.96 -0.25
CA LYS A 24 12.35 -1.19 0.86
C LYS A 24 12.50 -2.00 2.14
N LEU A 25 11.56 -2.91 2.44
CA LEU A 25 11.67 -3.80 3.59
C LEU A 25 12.78 -4.85 3.43
N ARG A 26 13.13 -5.22 2.18
CA ARG A 26 14.28 -6.06 1.86
C ARG A 26 15.60 -5.31 2.03
N GLN A 27 15.66 -4.06 1.59
CA GLN A 27 16.90 -3.25 1.57
C GLN A 27 17.14 -2.41 2.84
N LYS A 28 16.30 -2.54 3.87
CA LYS A 28 16.32 -1.72 5.09
C LYS A 28 17.70 -1.67 5.78
N ARG A 29 18.10 -0.48 6.20
CA ARG A 29 19.37 -0.24 6.91
C ARG A 29 19.19 0.06 8.39
N ASN A 30 17.99 0.47 8.81
CA ASN A 30 17.69 0.79 10.21
C ASN A 30 16.21 0.58 10.58
N LYS A 31 15.90 0.71 11.88
CA LYS A 31 14.56 0.49 12.44
C LYS A 31 13.53 1.53 11.97
N GLN A 32 13.95 2.78 11.73
CA GLN A 32 13.04 3.83 11.27
C GLN A 32 12.59 3.59 9.83
N GLU A 33 13.50 3.22 8.94
CA GLU A 33 13.20 2.82 7.56
C GLU A 33 12.27 1.60 7.52
N TYR A 34 12.51 0.63 8.41
CA TYR A 34 11.63 -0.53 8.55
C TYR A 34 10.20 -0.11 8.90
N ILE A 35 10.01 0.72 9.95
CA ILE A 35 8.68 1.19 10.38
C ILE A 35 7.99 1.96 9.25
N ALA A 36 8.72 2.84 8.56
CA ALA A 36 8.18 3.64 7.47
C ALA A 36 7.74 2.76 6.28
N ALA A 37 8.57 1.78 5.89
CA ALA A 37 8.27 0.85 4.81
C ALA A 37 7.12 -0.09 5.19
N GLU A 38 7.06 -0.55 6.44
CA GLU A 38 5.96 -1.37 6.95
C GLU A 38 4.63 -0.60 6.94
N ALA A 39 4.63 0.67 7.38
CA ALA A 39 3.45 1.53 7.34
C ALA A 39 3.02 1.85 5.89
N ALA A 40 3.96 1.98 4.95
CA ALA A 40 3.64 2.13 3.54
C ALA A 40 3.00 0.86 2.97
N LEU A 41 3.55 -0.32 3.30
CA LEU A 41 3.03 -1.60 2.87
C LEU A 41 1.59 -1.83 3.38
N LYS A 42 1.35 -1.62 4.67
CA LYS A 42 0.01 -1.76 5.27
C LYS A 42 -1.02 -0.88 4.57
N ARG A 43 -0.66 0.36 4.21
CA ARG A 43 -1.55 1.27 3.47
C ARG A 43 -1.83 0.80 2.05
N ALA A 44 -0.84 0.27 1.34
CA ALA A 44 -1.03 -0.28 0.00
C ALA A 44 -1.96 -1.50 0.02
N LEU A 45 -1.75 -2.42 0.98
CA LEU A 45 -2.60 -3.59 1.16
C LEU A 45 -4.04 -3.22 1.53
N MET A 46 -4.23 -2.22 2.38
CA MET A 46 -5.57 -1.72 2.75
C MET A 46 -6.32 -1.19 1.52
N ARG A 47 -5.66 -0.41 0.65
CA ARG A 47 -6.25 0.09 -0.60
C ARG A 47 -6.67 -1.05 -1.51
N LEU A 48 -5.79 -2.02 -1.75
CA LEU A 48 -6.08 -3.19 -2.59
C LEU A 48 -7.25 -4.00 -2.02
N LYS A 49 -7.31 -4.18 -0.71
CA LYS A 49 -8.42 -4.89 -0.05
C LYS A 49 -9.76 -4.18 -0.22
N ILE A 50 -9.78 -2.85 -0.06
CA ILE A 50 -11.00 -2.05 -0.24
C ILE A 50 -11.45 -2.07 -1.69
N ALA A 51 -10.52 -1.88 -2.64
CA ALA A 51 -10.82 -1.95 -4.07
C ALA A 51 -11.37 -3.33 -4.46
N SER A 52 -10.74 -4.42 -4.00
CA SER A 52 -11.20 -5.79 -4.24
C SER A 52 -12.61 -6.01 -3.71
N LYS A 53 -12.88 -5.58 -2.46
CA LYS A 53 -14.22 -5.71 -1.86
C LYS A 53 -15.28 -4.91 -2.63
N TYR A 54 -14.91 -3.75 -3.15
CA TYR A 54 -15.82 -2.92 -3.94
C TYR A 54 -16.14 -3.53 -5.32
N GLN A 55 -15.18 -4.23 -5.94
CA GLN A 55 -15.40 -4.94 -7.21
C GLN A 55 -16.30 -6.18 -7.08
N GLU A 56 -16.42 -6.75 -5.87
CA GLU A 56 -17.28 -7.90 -5.57
C GLU A 56 -18.72 -7.52 -5.22
N MET A 57 -19.02 -6.21 -5.05
CA MET A 57 -20.35 -5.67 -4.75
C MET A 57 -21.11 -5.32 -6.03
#